data_AF-W2YEK1-F1
#
_entry.id   AF-W2YEK1-F1
#
_cell.length_a   1.000
_cell.length_b   1.000
_cell.length_c   1.000
_cell.angle_alpha   90.00
_cell.angle_beta   90.00
_cell.angle_gamma   90.00
#
_symmetry.space_group_name_H-M   'P 1'
#
loop_
_entity.id
_entity.type
_entity.pdbx_description
1 polymer ?
#
loop_
_entity_poly.entity_id
_entity_poly.type
_entity_poly.pdbx_seq_one_letter_code
_entity_poly.pdbx_strand_id
1 'polypeptide(L)'
;MYEPLIDEEYREQMIAVWEGIMKHKGKNNVEESEGKEGLINFVKHWHCASASGYQITIRPVERIETPLQADAVSCGVLVVGQAYSSLTESMLLQKHRVSKRDVSVMRLRMI
;
A
#
# COMPACT_ATOMS: atom_id res chain seq x y z
N MET A 1 11.04 -15.18 13.86
CA MET A 1 11.53 -14.14 12.93
C MET A 1 10.70 -12.90 13.22
N TYR A 2 11.30 -11.84 13.75
CA TYR A 2 10.59 -10.60 14.09
C TYR A 2 10.40 -9.83 12.78
N GLU A 3 9.16 -9.52 12.39
CA GLU A 3 8.96 -8.58 11.27
C GLU A 3 9.54 -7.23 11.68
N PRO A 4 10.37 -6.59 10.84
CA PRO A 4 10.87 -5.24 11.13
C PRO A 4 9.68 -4.33 11.42
N LEU A 5 9.79 -3.54 12.50
CA LEU A 5 8.84 -2.44 12.72
C LEU A 5 8.89 -1.56 11.47
N ILE A 6 7.73 -1.22 10.91
CA ILE A 6 7.62 -0.34 9.74
C ILE A 6 8.28 0.99 10.08
N ASP A 7 9.54 1.17 9.72
CA ASP A 7 10.36 2.33 9.99
C ASP A 7 10.36 3.29 8.80
N GLU A 8 11.23 4.32 8.85
CA GLU A 8 11.37 5.29 7.77
C GLU A 8 12.03 4.68 6.52
N GLU A 9 12.86 3.65 6.65
CA GLU A 9 13.45 2.94 5.50
C GLU A 9 12.37 2.22 4.71
N TYR A 10 11.42 1.57 5.40
CA TYR A 10 10.25 0.97 4.75
C TYR A 10 9.39 2.02 4.04
N ARG A 11 9.26 3.23 4.58
CA ARG A 11 8.52 4.33 3.93
C ARG A 11 9.17 4.67 2.59
N GLU A 12 10.48 4.84 2.54
CA GLU A 12 11.18 5.20 1.29
C GLU A 12 10.99 4.13 0.22
N GLN A 13 11.06 2.86 0.60
CA GLN A 13 10.80 1.74 -0.31
C GLN A 13 9.36 1.77 -0.85
N MET A 14 8.36 2.05 0.01
CA MET A 14 6.97 2.17 -0.42
C MET A 14 6.73 3.37 -1.34
N ILE A 15 7.41 4.49 -1.11
CA ILE A 15 7.38 5.65 -2.02
C ILE A 15 8.00 5.27 -3.37
N ALA A 16 9.11 4.55 -3.38
CA ALA A 16 9.73 4.07 -4.62
C ALA A 16 8.81 3.12 -5.41
N VAL A 17 8.04 2.25 -4.73
CA VAL A 17 7.02 1.41 -5.38
C VAL A 17 5.87 2.25 -5.95
N TRP A 18 5.47 3.30 -5.22
CA TRP A 18 4.41 4.20 -5.66
C TRP A 18 4.81 5.02 -6.89
N GLU A 19 5.99 5.65 -6.85
CA GLU A 19 6.50 6.55 -7.90
C GLU A 19 7.11 5.80 -9.07
N GLY A 20 7.71 4.64 -8.80
CA GLY A 20 8.48 3.84 -9.76
C GLY A 20 9.98 4.08 -9.65
N ILE A 21 10.77 3.13 -10.16
CA ILE A 21 12.23 3.22 -10.16
C ILE A 21 12.67 3.64 -11.56
N MET A 22 13.29 4.81 -11.67
CA MET A 22 13.80 5.32 -12.94
C MET A 22 15.03 4.53 -13.40
N LYS A 23 15.16 4.35 -14.72
CA LYS A 23 16.41 3.84 -15.32
C LYS A 23 17.55 4.81 -15.01
N HIS A 24 18.57 4.36 -14.29
CA HIS A 24 19.84 5.07 -14.27
C HIS A 24 20.58 4.77 -15.57
N LYS A 25 20.76 5.77 -16.45
CA LYS A 25 21.79 5.69 -17.50
C LYS A 25 23.15 5.72 -16.82
N GLY A 26 23.76 4.56 -16.59
CA GLY A 26 25.09 4.46 -16.02
C GLY A 26 26.10 5.23 -16.87
N LYS A 27 26.74 6.25 -16.29
CA LYS A 27 28.10 6.60 -16.70
C LYS A 27 28.98 5.47 -16.13
N ASN A 28 29.46 4.60 -17.03
CA ASN A 28 30.44 3.53 -16.80
C ASN A 28 29.84 2.21 -16.25
N ASN A 29 29.60 1.25 -17.16
CA ASN A 29 29.65 -0.21 -16.96
C ASN A 29 28.96 -0.82 -15.72
N VAL A 30 27.78 -0.32 -15.33
CA VAL A 30 26.89 -1.03 -14.40
C VAL A 30 25.64 -1.43 -15.18
N GLU A 31 25.21 -2.68 -15.01
CA GLU A 31 24.08 -3.31 -15.71
C GLU A 31 22.87 -2.38 -15.80
N GLU A 32 22.29 -2.30 -16.99
CA GLU A 32 21.11 -1.50 -17.27
C GLU A 32 19.93 -2.03 -16.45
N SER A 33 19.65 -1.39 -15.31
CA SER A 33 18.44 -1.68 -14.54
C SER A 33 17.23 -1.32 -15.40
N GLU A 34 16.44 -2.33 -15.77
CA GLU A 34 15.12 -2.11 -16.36
C GLU A 34 14.26 -1.37 -15.34
N GLY A 35 14.09 -0.06 -15.55
CA GLY A 35 13.25 0.78 -14.71
C GLY A 35 11.84 0.19 -14.60
N LYS A 36 11.26 0.24 -13.39
CA LYS A 36 9.94 -0.33 -13.10
C LYS A 36 8.92 0.79 -13.00
N GLU A 37 7.81 0.63 -13.72
CA GLU A 37 6.67 1.53 -13.63
C GLU A 37 6.14 1.57 -12.20
N GLY A 38 5.91 2.78 -11.67
CA GLY A 38 5.27 2.97 -10.38
C GLY A 38 3.76 2.82 -10.43
N LEU A 39 3.16 2.47 -9.29
CA LEU A 39 1.71 2.29 -9.18
C LEU A 39 0.91 3.52 -9.65
N ILE A 40 1.43 4.74 -9.44
CA ILE A 40 0.76 5.97 -9.89
C ILE A 40 0.61 6.04 -11.41
N ASN A 41 1.61 5.60 -12.17
CA ASN A 41 1.56 5.62 -13.64
C ASN A 41 0.67 4.51 -14.17
N PHE A 42 0.71 3.33 -13.54
CA PHE A 42 -0.25 2.26 -13.83
C PHE A 42 -1.69 2.74 -13.67
N VAL A 43 -2.02 3.41 -12.55
CA VAL A 43 -3.38 3.94 -12.28
C VAL A 43 -3.80 4.96 -13.34
N LYS A 44 -2.89 5.85 -13.75
CA LYS A 44 -3.17 6.84 -14.82
C LYS A 44 -3.44 6.16 -16.15
N HIS A 45 -2.62 5.18 -16.55
CA HIS A 45 -2.82 4.43 -17.80
C HIS A 45 -4.13 3.64 -17.77
N TRP A 46 -4.41 2.94 -16.68
CA TRP A 46 -5.65 2.23 -16.49
C TRP A 46 -6.87 3.15 -16.57
N HIS A 47 -6.82 4.33 -15.95
CA HIS A 47 -7.88 5.33 -16.03
C HIS A 47 -8.07 5.84 -17.47
N CYS A 48 -6.99 6.18 -18.18
CA CYS A 48 -7.07 6.61 -19.58
C CYS A 48 -7.72 5.53 -20.49
N ALA A 49 -7.45 4.25 -20.24
CA ALA A 49 -8.01 3.16 -21.01
C ALA A 49 -9.47 2.84 -20.66
N SER A 50 -9.86 2.95 -19.39
CA SER A 50 -11.17 2.51 -18.90
C SER A 50 -12.22 3.62 -18.78
N ALA A 51 -11.79 4.87 -18.60
CA ALA A 51 -12.66 6.02 -18.35
C ALA A 51 -12.13 7.27 -19.08
N SER A 52 -11.87 7.13 -20.38
CA SER A 52 -11.41 8.25 -21.21
C SER A 52 -12.40 9.42 -21.17
N GLY A 53 -11.88 10.64 -20.97
CA GLY A 53 -12.69 11.86 -20.85
C GLY A 53 -13.09 12.25 -19.43
N TYR A 54 -12.91 11.39 -18.43
CA TYR A 54 -13.04 11.77 -17.02
C TYR A 54 -11.72 12.28 -16.45
N GLN A 55 -11.77 13.07 -15.37
CA GLN A 55 -10.58 13.51 -14.65
C GLN A 55 -10.37 12.64 -13.42
N ILE A 56 -9.16 12.09 -13.27
CA ILE A 56 -8.74 11.42 -12.04
C ILE A 56 -7.94 12.39 -11.17
N THR A 57 -8.31 12.48 -9.89
CA THR A 57 -7.55 13.22 -8.87
C THR A 57 -6.80 12.22 -8.01
N ILE A 58 -5.48 12.21 -8.12
CA ILE A 58 -4.60 11.39 -7.27
C ILE A 58 -4.00 12.30 -6.20
N ARG A 59 -4.38 12.07 -4.94
CA ARG A 59 -3.81 12.78 -3.80
C ARG A 59 -2.41 12.23 -3.43
N PRO A 60 -1.57 13.02 -2.75
CA PRO A 60 -0.31 12.51 -2.20
C PRO A 60 -0.51 11.27 -1.32
N VAL A 61 0.51 10.41 -1.26
CA VAL A 61 0.47 9.22 -0.40
C VAL A 61 0.50 9.66 1.05
N GLU A 62 -0.51 9.23 1.81
CA GLU A 62 -0.60 9.44 3.24
C GLU A 62 -0.34 8.12 3.97
N ARG A 63 0.46 8.17 5.04
CA ARG A 63 0.73 7.00 5.87
C ARG A 63 -0.45 6.78 6.80
N ILE A 64 -0.93 5.54 6.83
CA ILE A 64 -1.97 5.12 7.78
C ILE A 64 -1.25 4.58 9.02
N GLU A 65 -1.38 5.28 10.14
CA GLU A 65 -0.67 4.94 11.39
C GLU A 65 -1.32 3.79 12.16
N THR A 66 -2.62 3.55 11.95
CA THR A 66 -3.34 2.43 12.59
C THR A 66 -4.36 1.81 11.64
N PRO A 67 -4.67 0.52 11.77
CA PRO A 67 -4.18 -0.40 12.81
C PRO A 67 -2.79 -0.97 12.48
N LEU A 68 -1.93 -1.06 13.51
CA LEU A 68 -0.67 -1.78 13.39
C LEU A 68 -0.92 -3.28 13.57
N GLN A 69 -0.21 -4.09 12.79
CA GLN A 69 -0.25 -5.54 12.91
C GLN A 69 0.35 -5.99 14.24
N ALA A 70 -0.39 -6.81 15.00
CA ALA A 70 0.03 -7.29 16.31
C ALA A 70 0.89 -8.57 16.26
N ASP A 71 1.10 -9.15 15.08
CA ASP A 71 1.85 -10.39 14.84
C ASP A 71 2.49 -10.36 13.44
N ALA A 72 2.99 -11.49 12.93
CA ALA A 72 3.63 -11.61 11.61
C ALA A 72 2.77 -12.35 10.56
N VAL A 73 1.47 -12.54 10.83
CA VAL A 73 0.61 -13.41 10.00
C VAL A 73 -0.75 -12.80 9.67
N SER A 74 -1.01 -11.59 10.13
CA SER A 74 -2.32 -10.94 10.05
C SER A 74 -2.41 -9.83 9.01
N CYS A 75 -1.36 -9.58 8.23
CA CYS A 75 -1.32 -8.54 7.19
C CYS A 75 -2.52 -8.62 6.24
N GLY A 76 -2.81 -9.82 5.71
CA GLY A 76 -3.93 -10.02 4.77
C GLY A 76 -5.29 -9.66 5.36
N VAL A 77 -5.52 -9.99 6.64
CA VAL A 77 -6.78 -9.65 7.33
C VAL A 77 -6.92 -8.15 7.52
N LEU A 78 -5.82 -7.47 7.86
CA LEU A 78 -5.81 -6.02 8.02
C LEU A 78 -6.00 -5.30 6.68
N VAL A 79 -5.41 -5.80 5.60
CA VAL A 79 -5.62 -5.26 4.24
C VAL A 79 -7.09 -5.37 3.83
N VAL A 80 -7.72 -6.53 4.02
CA VAL A 80 -9.15 -6.71 3.70
C VAL A 80 -10.03 -5.84 4.60
N GLY A 81 -9.72 -5.77 5.90
CA GLY A 81 -10.43 -4.90 6.84
C GLY A 81 -10.33 -3.42 6.46
N GLN A 82 -9.14 -2.96 6.05
CA GLN A 82 -8.92 -1.60 5.60
C GLN A 82 -9.66 -1.30 4.29
N ALA A 83 -9.67 -2.22 3.33
CA ALA A 83 -10.44 -2.09 2.10
C ALA A 83 -11.95 -1.97 2.40
N TYR A 84 -12.47 -2.84 3.28
CA TYR A 84 -13.87 -2.78 3.71
C TYR A 84 -14.21 -1.46 4.42
N SER A 85 -13.33 -0.98 5.31
CA SER A 85 -13.47 0.32 5.97
C SER A 85 -13.55 1.47 4.98
N SER A 86 -12.70 1.48 3.95
CA SER A 86 -12.74 2.48 2.88
C SER A 86 -14.05 2.43 2.08
N LEU A 87 -14.53 1.23 1.73
CA LEU A 87 -15.76 1.04 0.96
C LEU A 87 -17.03 1.43 1.74
N THR A 88 -16.99 1.34 3.06
CA THR A 88 -18.10 1.70 3.95
C THR A 88 -17.95 3.08 4.58
N GLU A 89 -16.94 3.85 4.15
CA GLU A 89 -16.63 5.19 4.66
C GLU A 89 -16.42 5.22 6.19
N SER A 90 -15.97 4.11 6.77
CA SER A 90 -15.77 3.94 8.21
C SER A 90 -14.29 4.01 8.58
N MET A 91 -13.87 5.16 9.08
CA MET A 91 -12.51 5.40 9.58
C MET A 91 -12.25 4.85 10.99
N LEU A 92 -13.16 4.04 11.55
CA LEU A 92 -13.02 3.52 12.92
C LEU A 92 -11.82 2.59 13.07
N LEU A 93 -11.49 1.82 12.03
CA LEU A 93 -10.35 0.91 12.04
C LEU A 93 -9.02 1.67 12.19
N GLN A 94 -8.94 2.88 11.61
CA GLN A 94 -7.78 3.77 11.70
C GLN A 94 -7.70 4.60 12.99
N LYS A 95 -8.52 4.27 13.99
CA LYS A 95 -8.51 4.95 15.30
C LYS A 95 -8.14 4.03 16.45
N HIS A 96 -8.09 2.71 16.21
CA HIS A 96 -7.96 1.73 17.28
C HIS A 96 -6.79 0.77 17.01
N ARG A 97 -6.16 0.33 18.10
CA ARG A 97 -5.23 -0.79 18.03
C ARG A 97 -6.02 -2.08 17.85
N VAL A 98 -5.62 -2.90 16.87
CA VAL A 98 -6.23 -4.20 16.63
C VAL A 98 -5.50 -5.25 17.47
N SER A 99 -6.24 -5.92 18.36
CA SER A 99 -5.73 -7.03 19.15
C SER A 99 -5.80 -8.35 18.36
N LYS A 100 -5.11 -9.39 18.85
CA LYS A 100 -5.24 -10.75 18.30
C LYS A 100 -6.68 -11.28 18.31
N ARG A 101 -7.48 -10.90 19.32
CA ARG A 101 -8.90 -11.29 19.39
C ARG A 101 -9.70 -10.60 18.29
N ASP A 102 -9.44 -9.33 18.04
CA ASP A 102 -10.08 -8.59 16.95
C ASP A 102 -9.76 -9.21 15.60
N VAL A 103 -8.49 -9.57 15.36
CA VAL A 103 -8.09 -10.32 14.14
C VAL A 103 -8.87 -11.63 14.01
N SER A 104 -9.02 -12.42 15.07
CA SER A 104 -9.80 -13.67 15.02
C SER A 104 -11.26 -13.42 14.63
N VAL A 105 -11.89 -12.37 15.17
CA VAL A 105 -13.25 -11.98 14.80
C VAL A 105 -13.32 -11.49 13.35
N MET A 106 -12.34 -10.69 12.90
CA MET A 106 -12.24 -10.24 11.52
C MET A 106 -12.12 -11.41 10.55
N ARG A 107 -11.25 -12.39 10.84
CA ARG A 107 -11.11 -13.62 10.04
C ARG A 107 -12.42 -14.39 9.94
N LEU A 108 -13.13 -14.57 11.06
CA LEU A 108 -14.42 -15.26 11.08
C LEU A 108 -15.49 -14.59 10.22
N ARG A 109 -15.45 -13.25 10.08
CA ARG A 109 -16.39 -12.49 9.24
C ARG A 109 -16.06 -12.55 7.74
N MET A 110 -14.88 -13.03 7.38
CA MET A 110 -14.44 -13.16 5.98
C MET A 110 -14.71 -14.54 5.39
N ILE A 111 -15.10 -15.51 6.23
CA ILE A 111 -15.52 -16.87 5.86
C ILE A 111 -17.03 -16.86 5.64
#